data_AF-A0AAW9QGD2-F1
#
_entry.id   AF-A0AAW9QGD2-F1
#
_cell.length_a   1.000
_cell.length_b   1.000
_cell.length_c   1.000
_cell.angle_alpha   90.00
_cell.angle_beta   90.00
_cell.angle_gamma   90.00
#
_symmetry.space_group_name_H-M   'P 1'
#
loop_
_entity.id
_entity.type
_entity.pdbx_description
1 polymer ?
#
loop_
_entity_poly.entity_id
_entity_poly.type
_entity_poly.pdbx_seq_one_letter_code
_entity_poly.pdbx_strand_id
1 'polypeptide(L)' 'MKPTVDVNHLRYSYREELIKAGVSPQKAEQAAQAVTSQELFMIGEIWGQWAAILSRT' A
#
# COMPACT_ATOMS: atom_id res chain seq x y z
N MET A 1 -16.02 11.72 -11.28
CA MET A 1 -15.80 10.27 -11.08
C MET A 1 -14.59 10.12 -10.17
N LYS A 2 -14.73 9.51 -9.00
CA LYS A 2 -13.55 9.14 -8.20
C LYS A 2 -12.83 8.01 -8.95
N PRO A 3 -11.50 8.08 -9.16
CA PRO A 3 -10.78 6.97 -9.77
C PRO A 3 -11.00 5.73 -8.89
N THR A 4 -11.55 4.68 -9.48
CA THR A 4 -11.62 3.36 -8.85
C THR A 4 -10.21 2.81 -8.86
N VAL A 5 -9.43 3.20 -7.86
CA VAL A 5 -8.06 2.71 -7.68
C VAL A 5 -8.09 1.19 -7.58
N ASP A 6 -7.32 0.50 -8.42
CA ASP A 6 -7.20 -0.95 -8.38
C ASP A 6 -6.49 -1.37 -7.09
N VAL A 7 -7.24 -2.03 -6.22
CA VAL A 7 -6.77 -2.54 -4.93
C VAL A 7 -5.57 -3.47 -5.10
N ASN A 8 -5.49 -4.23 -6.20
CA ASN A 8 -4.36 -5.11 -6.46
C ASN A 8 -3.08 -4.31 -6.70
N HIS A 9 -3.17 -3.18 -7.42
CA HIS A 9 -2.05 -2.28 -7.63
C HIS A 9 -1.59 -1.62 -6.32
N LEU A 10 -2.54 -1.26 -5.44
CA LEU A 10 -2.20 -0.74 -4.12
C LEU A 10 -1.54 -1.80 -3.22
N ARG A 11 -2.02 -3.04 -3.22
CA ARG A 11 -1.38 -4.12 -2.47
C ARG A 11 0.04 -4.38 -2.94
N TYR A 12 0.25 -4.40 -4.26
CA TYR A 12 1.58 -4.53 -4.84
C TYR A 12 2.49 -3.37 -4.41
N SER A 13 2.02 -2.14 -4.56
CA SER A 13 2.80 -0.95 -4.19
C SER A 13 3.13 -0.94 -2.70
N TYR A 14 2.17 -1.32 -1.84
CA TYR A 14 2.37 -1.39 -0.39
C TYR A 14 3.41 -2.44 -0.02
N ARG A 15 3.39 -3.61 -0.67
CA ARG A 15 4.43 -4.63 -0.51
C ARG A 15 5.82 -4.08 -0.82
N GLU A 16 5.97 -3.40 -1.96
CA GLU A 16 7.27 -2.86 -2.38
C GLU A 16 7.79 -1.80 -1.41
N GLU A 17 6.91 -0.95 -0.87
CA GLU A 17 7.29 0.04 0.15
C GLU A 17 7.72 -0.60 1.47
N LEU A 18 7.07 -1.69 1.91
CA LEU A 18 7.53 -2.46 3.07
C LEU A 18 8.93 -3.06 2.84
N ILE A 19 9.19 -3.57 1.64
CA ILE A 19 10.52 -4.11 1.28
C ILE A 19 11.58 -3.01 1.33
N LYS A 20 11.29 -1.82 0.78
CA LYS A 20 12.18 -0.65 0.83
C LYS A 20 12.44 -0.19 2.27
N ALA A 21 11.46 -0.32 3.15
CA ALA A 21 11.59 -0.04 4.58
C ALA A 21 12.39 -1.12 5.35
N GLY A 22 12.87 -2.18 4.68
CA GLY A 22 13.69 -3.24 5.25
C GLY A 22 12.92 -4.45 5.76
N VAL A 23 11.61 -4.54 5.49
CA VAL A 23 10.82 -5.75 5.78
C VAL A 23 11.23 -6.86 4.81
N SER A 24 11.39 -8.09 5.31
CA SER A 24 11.72 -9.21 4.42
C SER A 24 10.61 -9.42 3.37
N PRO A 25 10.93 -9.82 2.12
CA PRO A 25 9.93 -9.97 1.06
C PRO A 25 8.75 -10.87 1.45
N GLN A 26 9.02 -11.95 2.18
CA GLN A 26 7.98 -12.86 2.67
C GLN A 26 7.02 -12.19 3.66
N LYS A 27 7.54 -11.40 4.61
CA LYS A 27 6.72 -10.66 5.58
C LYS A 27 5.96 -9.52 4.92
N ALA A 28 6.57 -8.85 3.95
CA ALA A 28 5.92 -7.80 3.17
C ALA A 28 4.74 -8.34 2.35
N GLU A 29 4.92 -9.50 1.70
CA GLU A 29 3.85 -10.19 0.97
C GLU A 29 2.70 -10.59 1.91
N GLN A 30 3.02 -11.18 3.06
CA GLN A 30 2.02 -11.54 4.07
C GLN A 30 1.23 -10.31 4.56
N ALA A 31 1.91 -9.20 4.83
CA ALA A 31 1.27 -7.96 5.25
C ALA A 31 0.38 -7.37 4.13
N ALA A 32 0.83 -7.39 2.87
CA ALA A 32 0.07 -6.90 1.74
C ALA A 32 -1.19 -7.73 1.41
N GLN A 33 -1.14 -9.04 1.69
CA GLN A 33 -2.31 -9.92 1.56
C GLN A 33 -3.30 -9.76 2.71
N ALA A 34 -2.81 -9.50 3.93
CA ALA A 34 -3.65 -9.35 5.11
C ALA A 34 -4.39 -8.00 5.18
N VAL A 35 -3.84 -6.96 4.55
CA VAL A 35 -4.41 -5.61 4.60
C VAL A 35 -5.60 -5.45 3.64
N THR A 36 -6.66 -4.81 4.14
CA THR A 36 -7.85 -4.45 3.37
C THR A 36 -7.64 -3.16 2.59
N SER A 37 -8.49 -2.90 1.59
CA SER A 37 -8.46 -1.64 0.84
C SER A 37 -8.65 -0.43 1.75
N GLN A 38 -9.54 -0.51 2.73
CA GLN A 38 -9.80 0.56 3.69
C GLN A 38 -8.55 0.87 4.51
N GLU A 39 -7.85 -0.16 5.00
CA GLU A 39 -6.62 0.00 5.76
C GLU A 39 -5.48 0.56 4.91
N LEU A 40 -5.37 0.17 3.64
CA LEU A 40 -4.41 0.78 2.70
C LEU A 40 -4.63 2.29 2.54
N PHE A 41 -5.88 2.75 2.51
CA PHE A 41 -6.17 4.19 2.49
C PHE A 41 -5.83 4.87 3.82
N MET A 42 -6.15 4.25 4.96
CA MET A 42 -5.82 4.80 6.29
C MET A 42 -4.31 4.91 6.52
N ILE A 43 -3.53 3.94 6.04
CA ILE A 43 -2.06 4.03 6.06
C ILE A 43 -1.59 5.27 5.28
N GLY A 44 -2.34 5.69 4.26
CA GLY A 44 -2.08 6.92 3.49
C GLY A 44 -2.17 8.19 4.30
N GLU A 45 -3.00 8.19 5.32
CA GLU A 45 -3.19 9.34 6.20
C GLU A 45 -2.06 9.45 7.23
N ILE A 46 -1.37 8.35 7.51
CA ILE A 46 -0.34 8.25 8.57
C ILE A 46 1.07 8.28 7.97
N TRP A 47 1.28 7.66 6.81
CA TRP A 47 2.59 7.56 6.17
C TRP A 47 2.66 8.45 4.92
N GLY A 48 3.30 9.61 5.06
CA GLY A 48 3.35 10.63 3.99
C GLY A 48 3.97 10.17 2.67
N GLN A 49 4.95 9.26 2.68
CA GLN A 49 5.51 8.69 1.44
C GLN A 49 4.49 7.81 0.71
N TRP A 50 3.65 7.10 1.45
CA TRP A 50 2.56 6.30 0.91
C TRP A 50 1.40 7.17 0.40
N ALA A 51 1.12 8.29 1.07
CA ALA A 51 0.13 9.28 0.60
C ALA A 51 0.42 9.78 -0.84
N ALA A 52 1.70 9.93 -1.18
CA ALA A 52 2.14 10.34 -2.52
C ALA A 52 1.84 9.27 -3.58
N ILE A 53 1.87 7.98 -3.22
CA ILE A 53 1.52 6.87 -4.10
C ILE A 53 0.01 6.84 -4.34
N LEU A 54 -0.79 6.99 -3.28
CA LEU A 54 -2.25 7.09 -3.38
C LEU A 54 -2.71 8.29 -4.21
N SER A 55 -1.98 9.41 -4.17
CA SER A 55 -2.31 10.61 -4.94
C SER A 55 -1.94 10.53 -6.43
N ARG A 56 -1.12 9.54 -6.82
CA ARG A 56 -0.67 9.30 -8.20
C ARG A 56 -1.46 8.21 -8.91
N THR A 57 -2.34 7.51 -8.19
CA THR A 57 -3.15 6.39 -8.67
C THR A 57 -4.62 6.81 -8.75
#